data_AF-A0A4S4CCK4-F1
#
_entry.id   AF-A0A4S4CCK4-F1
#
_cell.length_a   1.000
_cell.length_b   1.000
_cell.length_c   1.000
_cell.angle_alpha   90.00
_cell.angle_beta   90.00
_cell.angle_gamma   90.00
#
_symmetry.space_group_name_H-M   'P 1'
#
loop_
_entity.id
_entity.type
_entity.pdbx_description
1 polymer ?
#
loop_
_entity_poly.entity_id
_entity_poly.type
_entity_poly.pdbx_seq_one_letter_code
_entity_poly.pdbx_strand_id
1 'polypeptide(L)'
;MPSPLARILSAVSTAPRTPAELARDLGSSEDALSGMLVTLHAGGYVQEAVPEQGACACGPCALKSLCRNADSPAPALSLLRLTPRGAAYLARLTAR
;
A
#
# COMPACT_ATOMS: atom_id res chain seq x y z
N MET A 1 -13.25 0.01 -17.88
CA MET A 1 -12.22 -0.76 -17.14
C MET A 1 -11.43 0.21 -16.28
N PRO A 2 -11.23 -0.06 -14.98
CA PRO A 2 -10.45 0.83 -14.11
C PRO A 2 -9.00 0.91 -14.62
N SER A 3 -8.41 2.11 -14.58
CA SER A 3 -7.01 2.30 -14.96
C SER A 3 -6.09 1.47 -14.03
N PRO A 4 -4.89 1.07 -14.47
CA PRO A 4 -3.94 0.34 -13.63
C PRO A 4 -3.68 1.05 -12.28
N LEU A 5 -3.65 2.38 -12.33
CA LEU A 5 -3.49 3.25 -11.17
C LEU A 5 -4.68 3.19 -10.20
N ALA A 6 -5.92 3.20 -10.73
CA ALA A 6 -7.13 3.03 -9.92
C ALA A 6 -7.16 1.66 -9.24
N ARG A 7 -6.67 0.61 -9.92
CA ARG A 7 -6.59 -0.75 -9.33
C ARG A 7 -5.58 -0.81 -8.18
N ILE A 8 -4.40 -0.21 -8.34
CA ILE A 8 -3.38 -0.14 -7.26
C ILE A 8 -3.95 0.58 -6.05
N LEU A 9 -4.51 1.78 -6.25
CA LEU A 9 -5.06 2.60 -5.15
C LEU A 9 -6.25 1.93 -4.47
N SER A 10 -7.09 1.21 -5.21
CA SER A 10 -8.19 0.43 -4.64
C SER A 10 -7.70 -0.77 -3.81
N ALA A 11 -6.60 -1.41 -4.22
CA ALA A 11 -6.05 -2.54 -3.48
C ALA A 11 -5.47 -2.11 -2.12
N VAL A 12 -4.80 -0.95 -2.04
CA VAL A 12 -4.31 -0.39 -0.76
C VAL A 12 -5.37 0.38 0.04
N SER A 13 -6.54 0.70 -0.54
CA SER A 13 -7.62 1.36 0.20
C SER A 13 -8.32 0.42 1.19
N THR A 14 -8.37 -0.88 0.86
CA THR A 14 -9.10 -1.89 1.63
C THR A 14 -8.29 -2.36 2.84
N ALA A 15 -6.99 -2.55 2.65
CA ALA A 15 -6.05 -2.92 3.70
C ALA A 15 -4.64 -2.46 3.32
N PRO A 16 -3.75 -2.21 4.29
CA PRO A 16 -2.34 -2.02 4.01
C PRO A 16 -1.76 -3.26 3.31
N ARG A 17 -1.02 -3.08 2.21
CA ARG A 17 -0.48 -4.17 1.39
C ARG A 17 1.02 -4.01 1.16
N THR A 18 1.71 -5.13 1.01
CA THR A 18 3.11 -5.12 0.55
C THR A 18 3.19 -4.99 -0.98
N PRO A 19 4.32 -4.53 -1.55
CA PRO A 19 4.53 -4.54 -3.00
C PRO A 19 4.36 -5.92 -3.63
N ALA A 20 4.83 -6.98 -2.95
CA ALA A 20 4.67 -8.37 -3.37
C ALA A 20 3.20 -8.81 -3.44
N GLU A 21 2.38 -8.40 -2.47
CA GLU A 21 0.94 -8.70 -2.49
C GLU A 21 0.24 -7.95 -3.62
N LEU A 22 0.57 -6.68 -3.83
CA LEU A 22 0.05 -5.88 -4.94
C LEU A 22 0.43 -6.50 -6.29
N ALA A 23 1.67 -6.96 -6.45
CA ALA A 23 2.13 -7.63 -7.65
C ALA A 23 1.28 -8.88 -7.94
N ARG A 24 1.06 -9.73 -6.93
CA ARG A 24 0.23 -10.95 -7.06
C ARG A 24 -1.22 -10.62 -7.40
N ASP A 25 -1.85 -9.68 -6.67
CA ASP A 25 -3.26 -9.31 -6.86
C ASP A 25 -3.50 -8.64 -8.23
N LEU A 26 -2.50 -7.95 -8.76
CA LEU A 26 -2.58 -7.27 -10.06
C LEU A 26 -2.11 -8.14 -11.22
N GLY A 27 -1.56 -9.32 -10.97
CA GLY A 27 -0.96 -10.18 -12.00
C GLY A 27 0.27 -9.55 -12.66
N SER A 28 1.06 -8.81 -11.88
CA SER A 28 2.26 -8.10 -12.33
C SER A 28 3.50 -8.54 -11.53
N SER A 29 4.68 -8.05 -11.92
CA SER A 29 5.90 -8.25 -11.13
C SER A 29 6.15 -7.07 -10.19
N GLU A 30 6.87 -7.33 -9.09
CA GLU A 30 7.26 -6.28 -8.15
C GLU A 30 8.11 -5.20 -8.82
N ASP A 31 9.05 -5.59 -9.68
CA ASP A 31 9.87 -4.67 -10.47
C ASP A 31 9.02 -3.76 -11.37
N ALA A 32 7.98 -4.31 -12.00
CA ALA A 32 7.08 -3.53 -12.86
C ALA A 32 6.25 -2.51 -12.07
N LEU A 33 5.96 -2.78 -10.80
CA LEU A 33 5.23 -1.87 -9.92
C LEU A 33 6.13 -0.89 -9.18
N SER A 34 7.42 -1.22 -8.98
CA SER A 34 8.37 -0.47 -8.16
C SER A 34 8.40 1.03 -8.48
N GLY A 35 8.63 1.41 -9.74
CA GLY A 35 8.70 2.81 -10.17
C GLY A 35 7.36 3.55 -9.99
N MET A 36 6.23 2.85 -10.13
CA MET A 36 4.91 3.42 -9.92
C MET A 36 4.64 3.66 -8.43
N LEU A 37 5.01 2.71 -7.57
CA LEU A 37 4.87 2.82 -6.12
C LEU A 37 5.75 3.94 -5.56
N VAL A 38 6.99 4.09 -6.05
CA VAL A 38 7.87 5.21 -5.70
C VAL A 38 7.25 6.54 -6.10
N THR A 39 6.69 6.63 -7.31
CA THR A 39 6.01 7.85 -7.79
C THR A 39 4.77 8.18 -6.95
N LEU A 40 3.99 7.17 -6.57
CA LEU A 40 2.80 7.35 -5.72
C LEU A 40 3.17 7.79 -4.31
N HIS A 41 4.27 7.24 -3.77
CA HIS A 41 4.81 7.62 -2.48
C HIS A 41 5.33 9.06 -2.49
N ALA A 42 6.17 9.42 -3.46
CA ALA A 42 6.68 10.78 -3.64
C ALA A 42 5.56 11.81 -3.88
N GLY A 43 4.50 11.42 -4.59
CA GLY A 43 3.31 12.25 -4.81
C GLY A 43 2.36 12.34 -3.61
N GLY A 44 2.65 11.64 -2.50
CA GLY A 44 1.86 11.64 -1.28
C GLY A 44 0.50 10.95 -1.41
N TYR A 45 0.33 10.07 -2.39
CA TYR A 45 -0.92 9.30 -2.59
C TYR A 45 -0.94 8.02 -1.75
N VAL A 46 0.22 7.43 -1.51
CA VAL A 46 0.42 6.30 -0.59
C VAL A 46 1.54 6.65 0.38
N GLN A 47 1.53 6.01 1.53
CA GLN A 47 2.59 6.15 2.52
C GLN A 47 2.90 4.80 3.15
N GLU A 48 4.06 4.71 3.79
CA GLU A 48 4.35 3.58 4.66
C GLU A 48 3.38 3.57 5.86
N ALA A 49 2.85 2.40 6.15
CA ALA A 49 2.06 2.11 7.32
C ALA A 49 3.03 1.82 8.48
N VAL A 50 3.56 2.89 9.07
CA VAL A 50 4.47 2.82 10.22
C VAL A 50 3.65 2.47 11.47
N PRO A 51 4.09 1.52 12.32
CA PRO A 51 3.36 1.08 13.52
C PRO A 51 2.97 2.19 14.49
N GLU A 52 3.66 3.34 14.43
CA GLU A 52 3.50 4.44 15.39
C GLU A 52 2.72 5.65 14.83
N GLN A 53 2.31 5.61 13.55
CA GLN A 53 1.70 6.77 12.86
C GLN A 53 0.35 6.44 12.22
N GLY A 54 -0.55 5.83 13.00
CA GLY A 54 -1.98 5.74 12.69
C GLY A 54 -2.36 4.81 11.53
N ALA A 55 -3.54 4.20 11.69
CA ALA A 55 -4.18 3.16 10.84
C ALA A 55 -3.44 1.81 10.69
N CYS A 56 -2.15 1.71 11.02
CA CYS A 56 -1.56 0.45 11.45
C CYS A 56 -1.31 0.54 12.96
N ALA A 57 -2.33 0.21 13.75
CA ALA A 57 -2.22 0.09 15.20
C ALA A 57 -1.55 -1.24 15.58
N CYS A 58 -0.38 -1.53 15.01
CA CYS A 58 0.53 -2.50 15.61
C CYS A 58 1.22 -1.81 16.79
N GLY A 59 0.47 -1.54 17.86
CA GLY A 59 1.03 -1.23 19.18
C GLY A 59 1.74 -2.47 19.75
N PRO A 60 1.73 -2.75 21.06
CA PRO A 60 2.08 -4.08 21.56
C PRO A 60 1.00 -5.08 21.08
N CYS A 61 1.08 -5.46 19.81
CA CYS A 61 0.19 -6.39 19.17
C CYS A 61 0.46 -7.73 19.84
N ALA A 62 -0.47 -8.19 20.69
CA ALA A 62 -0.41 -9.49 21.37
C ALA A 62 -0.31 -10.66 20.38
N LEU A 63 -0.49 -10.39 19.09
CA LEU A 63 -0.38 -11.30 17.96
C LEU A 63 0.90 -11.03 17.13
N LYS A 64 1.97 -10.45 17.71
CA LYS A 64 3.25 -10.21 17.01
C LYS A 64 3.77 -11.48 16.31
N SER A 65 3.58 -12.65 16.92
CA SER A 65 3.91 -13.97 16.35
C SER A 65 3.07 -14.37 15.13
N LEU A 66 1.94 -13.70 14.90
CA LEU A 66 1.05 -13.87 13.75
C LEU A 66 1.08 -12.65 12.81
N CYS A 67 1.84 -11.60 13.17
CA CYS A 67 2.06 -10.45 12.32
C CYS A 67 2.95 -10.87 11.15
N ARG A 68 2.36 -10.90 9.96
CA ARG A 68 3.03 -11.33 8.72
C ARG A 68 4.27 -10.50 8.34
N ASN A 69 4.46 -9.36 9.00
CA ASN A 69 5.53 -8.40 8.77
C ASN A 69 6.60 -8.40 9.87
N ALA A 70 6.58 -9.35 10.82
CA ALA A 70 7.50 -9.36 11.97
C ALA A 70 8.98 -9.65 11.62
N ASP A 71 9.25 -10.29 10.48
CA ASP A 71 10.58 -10.83 10.13
C ASP A 71 11.09 -10.40 8.74
N SER A 72 10.64 -9.27 8.19
CA SER A 72 11.07 -8.85 6.84
C SER A 72 12.29 -7.92 6.89
N PRO A 73 13.48 -8.33 6.41
CA PRO A 73 14.72 -7.54 6.51
C PRO A 73 14.86 -6.43 5.43
N ALA A 74 13.79 -6.01 4.77
CA ALA A 74 13.87 -5.04 3.68
C ALA A 74 13.46 -3.61 4.10
N PRO A 75 14.36 -2.62 4.03
CA PRO A 75 13.98 -1.21 4.08
C PRO A 75 13.67 -0.72 2.65
N ALA A 76 12.39 -0.79 2.26
CA ALA A 76 11.80 -0.04 1.14
C ALA A 76 10.30 -0.39 1.03
N LEU A 77 9.41 0.55 1.39
CA LEU A 77 7.95 0.43 1.20
C LEU A 77 7.38 -0.92 1.65
N SER A 78 7.69 -1.33 2.88
CA SER A 78 7.39 -2.66 3.39
C SER A 78 5.88 -2.89 3.60
N LEU A 79 5.11 -1.82 3.84
CA LEU A 79 3.66 -1.88 3.97
C LEU A 79 3.05 -0.56 3.54
N LEU A 80 2.29 -0.56 2.45
CA LEU A 80 1.70 0.64 1.86
C LEU A 80 0.25 0.81 2.29
N ARG A 81 -0.11 2.02 2.71
CA ARG A 81 -1.50 2.44 2.93
C ARG A 81 -1.86 3.65 2.10
N LEU A 82 -3.15 3.80 1.84
CA LEU A 82 -3.69 4.96 1.16
C LEU A 82 -3.70 6.19 2.08
N THR A 83 -3.27 7.35 1.56
CA THR A 83 -3.40 8.64 2.27
C THR A 83 -4.77 9.27 1.99
N PRO A 84 -5.19 10.31 2.75
CA PRO A 84 -6.39 11.09 2.41
C PRO A 84 -6.34 11.67 0.98
N ARG A 85 -5.15 12.09 0.53
CA ARG A 85 -4.92 12.56 -0.84
C ARG A 85 -5.10 11.43 -1.86
N GLY A 86 -4.56 10.24 -1.59
CA GLY A 86 -4.77 9.04 -2.39
C GLY A 86 -6.24 8.66 -2.52
N ALA A 87 -6.98 8.72 -1.42
CA ALA A 87 -8.42 8.44 -1.39
C ALA A 87 -9.23 9.44 -2.23
N ALA A 88 -8.95 10.73 -2.10
CA ALA A 88 -9.58 11.76 -2.92
C ALA A 88 -9.27 11.57 -4.42
N TYR A 89 -8.03 11.18 -4.75
CA TYR A 89 -7.64 10.90 -6.13
C TYR A 89 -8.31 9.65 -6.69
N LEU A 90 -8.39 8.56 -5.90
CA LEU A 90 -9.12 7.35 -6.27
C LEU A 90 -10.59 7.65 -6.56
N ALA A 91 -11.26 8.42 -5.70
CA ALA A 91 -12.67 8.79 -5.89
C ALA A 91 -12.90 9.51 -7.24
N ARG A 92 -11.97 10.38 -7.66
CA ARG A 92 -12.04 11.04 -8.98
C ARG A 92 -11.84 10.09 -10.15
N LEU A 93 -11.01 9.05 -9.97
CA LEU A 93 -10.77 8.04 -11.00
C LEU A 93 -11.93 7.07 -11.17
N THR A 94 -12.71 6.83 -10.10
CA THR A 94 -13.85 5.89 -10.11
C THR A 94 -15.20 6.55 -10.37
N ALA A 95 -15.31 7.88 -10.18
CA ALA A 95 -16.51 8.66 -10.48
C ALA A 95 -16.67 9.02 -11.98
N ARG A 96 -15.76 8.53 -12.83
CA ARG A 96 -15.70 8.78 -14.26
C ARG A 96 -15.98 7.50 -15.04
#